data_AF-A0A645CX92-F1
#
_entry.id   AF-A0A645CX92-F1
#
_cell.length_a   1.000
_cell.length_b   1.000
_cell.length_c   1.000
_cell.angle_alpha   90.00
_cell.angle_beta   90.00
_cell.angle_gamma   90.00
#
_symmetry.space_group_name_H-M   'P 1'
#
loop_
_entity.id
_entity.type
_entity.pdbx_description
1 polymer ?
#
loop_
_entity_poly.entity_id
_entity_poly.type
_entity_poly.pdbx_seq_one_letter_code
_entity_poly.pdbx_strand_id
1 'polypeptide(L)'
;MQGNKNIMISADKAMELVNLKIEKLENSGVRNFLIFCTGHFERVKTKGFIVIPENIIYGILSGLGITKVGIIVPEEEQICDSMSQYGDFNPVIKAASPYKDIENLRAVAQKFKEEDVELILTDCMGFTEKMGRIVKKASGKNVIVPRVFIPNMIKSLIR
;
A
#
# COMPACT_ATOMS: atom_id res chain seq x y z
N MET A 1 24.62 -3.55 -8.00
CA MET A 1 23.47 -4.22 -7.35
C MET A 1 23.62 -4.03 -5.84
N GLN A 2 22.92 -3.07 -5.25
CA GLN A 2 22.83 -3.01 -3.78
C GLN A 2 21.90 -4.15 -3.36
N GLY A 3 22.40 -5.08 -2.55
CA GLY A 3 21.62 -6.23 -2.09
C GLY A 3 20.37 -5.79 -1.33
N ASN A 4 19.24 -6.44 -1.59
CA ASN A 4 18.02 -6.25 -0.81
C ASN A 4 18.29 -6.70 0.64
N LYS A 5 18.62 -5.75 1.50
CA LYS A 5 18.68 -5.95 2.95
C LYS A 5 17.37 -5.44 3.55
N ASN A 6 16.68 -6.30 4.29
CA ASN A 6 15.59 -5.87 5.14
C ASN A 6 16.19 -5.21 6.38
N ILE A 7 15.70 -4.02 6.73
CA ILE A 7 16.12 -3.27 7.92
C ILE A 7 14.85 -2.95 8.70
N MET A 8 14.86 -3.27 9.99
CA MET A 8 13.77 -2.90 10.90
C MET A 8 14.11 -1.57 11.56
N ILE A 9 13.18 -0.61 11.49
CA ILE A 9 13.27 0.70 12.11
C ILE A 9 11.97 0.98 12.86
N SER A 10 12.02 1.73 13.96
CA SER A 10 10.81 2.15 14.65
C SER A 10 10.02 3.13 13.79
N ALA A 11 8.68 3.08 13.89
CA ALA A 11 7.78 3.98 13.17
C ALA A 11 8.10 5.46 13.47
N ASP A 12 8.29 5.80 14.75
CA ASP A 12 8.65 7.16 15.17
C ASP A 12 9.93 7.66 14.50
N LYS A 13 10.95 6.80 14.41
CA LYS A 13 12.22 7.19 13.77
C LYS A 13 12.05 7.34 12.27
N ALA A 14 11.27 6.46 11.63
CA ALA A 14 10.93 6.59 10.21
C ALA A 14 10.22 7.93 9.95
N MET A 15 9.25 8.29 10.78
CA MET A 15 8.49 9.54 10.67
C MET A 15 9.37 10.79 10.87
N GLU A 16 10.27 10.77 11.85
CA GLU A 16 11.25 11.83 12.07
C GLU A 16 12.10 12.07 10.81
N LEU A 17 12.64 10.99 10.25
CA LEU A 17 13.47 11.05 9.03
C LEU A 17 12.68 11.53 7.81
N VAL A 18 11.42 11.13 7.67
CA VAL A 18 10.53 11.61 6.61
C VAL A 18 10.30 13.11 6.73
N ASN A 19 9.97 13.62 7.94
CA ASN A 19 9.77 15.05 8.15
C ASN A 19 11.04 15.87 7.88
N LEU A 20 12.21 15.40 8.34
CA LEU A 20 13.50 16.04 8.05
C LEU A 20 13.80 16.09 6.54
N LYS A 21 13.44 15.00 5.82
CA LYS A 21 13.62 14.94 4.38
C LYS A 21 12.69 15.91 3.65
N ILE A 22 11.43 16.01 4.07
CA ILE A 22 10.46 16.97 3.53
C ILE A 22 10.98 18.38 3.73
N GLU A 23 11.36 18.77 4.95
CA GLU A 23 11.88 20.10 5.27
C GLU A 23 13.09 20.47 4.39
N LYS A 24 14.05 19.55 4.22
CA LYS A 24 15.20 19.76 3.34
C LYS A 24 14.80 20.02 1.88
N LEU A 25 13.83 19.27 1.38
CA LEU A 25 13.32 19.42 0.02
C LEU A 25 12.52 20.73 -0.13
N GLU A 26 11.75 21.13 0.88
CA GLU A 26 11.04 22.40 0.91
C GLU A 26 11.99 23.61 0.86
N ASN A 27 13.11 23.54 1.59
CA ASN A 27 14.17 24.55 1.53
C ASN A 27 14.86 24.61 0.16
N SER A 28 14.73 23.55 -0.65
CA SER A 28 15.20 23.50 -2.05
C SER A 28 14.12 23.89 -3.07
N GLY A 29 12.96 24.38 -2.62
CA GLY A 29 11.86 24.84 -3.47
C GLY A 29 10.82 23.78 -3.85
N VAL A 30 10.95 22.53 -3.38
CA VAL A 30 9.94 21.49 -3.62
C VAL A 30 8.67 21.81 -2.83
N ARG A 31 7.50 21.62 -3.46
CA ARG A 31 6.18 21.87 -2.87
C ARG A 31 5.17 20.75 -3.07
N ASN A 32 5.53 19.69 -3.79
CA ASN A 32 4.65 18.56 -4.06
C ASN A 32 5.37 17.28 -3.61
N PHE A 33 4.69 16.48 -2.80
CA PHE A 33 5.24 15.29 -2.17
C PHE A 33 4.32 14.09 -2.36
N LEU A 34 4.93 12.92 -2.53
CA LEU A 34 4.26 11.62 -2.45
C LEU A 34 5.04 10.77 -1.47
N ILE A 35 4.39 10.29 -0.42
CA ILE A 35 4.95 9.24 0.41
C ILE A 35 4.84 7.94 -0.37
N PHE A 36 5.97 7.34 -0.74
CA PHE A 36 5.98 6.11 -1.53
C PHE A 36 5.99 4.87 -0.61
N CYS A 37 4.98 4.76 0.25
CA CYS A 37 4.75 3.65 1.18
C CYS A 37 3.25 3.52 1.45
N THR A 38 2.77 2.33 1.84
CA THR A 38 1.37 2.12 2.25
C THR A 38 1.19 1.95 3.76
N GLY A 39 2.29 1.99 4.52
CA GLY A 39 2.23 1.99 5.98
C GLY A 39 1.58 3.26 6.53
N HIS A 40 1.41 3.30 7.84
CA HIS A 40 0.75 4.41 8.53
C HIS A 40 1.68 5.62 8.68
N PHE A 41 1.26 6.79 8.18
CA PHE A 41 2.04 8.04 8.28
C PHE A 41 1.20 9.18 8.86
N GLU A 42 1.13 9.26 10.19
CA GLU A 42 0.56 10.41 10.87
C GLU A 42 1.57 11.56 11.00
N ARG A 43 1.07 12.78 11.25
CA ARG A 43 1.91 13.94 11.65
C ARG A 43 2.97 14.33 10.61
N VAL A 44 2.73 14.08 9.32
CA VAL A 44 3.58 14.60 8.26
C VAL A 44 3.40 16.11 8.18
N LYS A 45 4.49 16.87 8.41
CA LYS A 45 4.48 18.33 8.36
C LYS A 45 4.98 18.78 7.00
N THR A 46 4.16 19.51 6.27
CA THR A 46 4.55 20.12 4.99
C THR A 46 3.86 21.48 4.81
N LYS A 47 4.55 22.37 4.11
CA LYS A 47 4.05 23.65 3.59
C LYS A 47 3.47 23.51 2.17
N GLY A 48 3.51 22.30 1.60
CA GLY A 48 3.11 22.00 0.23
C GLY A 48 1.95 21.01 0.15
N PHE A 49 1.69 20.53 -1.08
CA PHE A 49 0.74 19.46 -1.35
C PHE A 49 1.42 18.10 -1.10
N ILE A 50 0.74 17.22 -0.36
CA ILE A 50 1.25 15.88 -0.09
C ILE A 50 0.19 14.81 -0.34
N VAL A 51 0.61 13.74 -1.01
CA VAL A 51 -0.18 12.53 -1.18
C VAL A 51 0.35 11.46 -0.22
N ILE A 52 -0.53 11.00 0.66
CA ILE A 52 -0.29 9.86 1.57
C ILE A 52 -1.16 8.70 1.05
N PRO A 53 -0.57 7.63 0.50
CA PRO A 53 -1.31 6.55 -0.15
C PRO A 53 -2.39 5.91 0.70
N GLU A 54 -2.14 5.74 2.00
CA GLU A 54 -3.11 5.23 2.97
C GLU A 54 -4.45 5.99 2.90
N ASN A 55 -4.42 7.32 3.06
CA ASN A 55 -5.62 8.15 3.08
C ASN A 55 -6.40 8.05 1.75
N ILE A 56 -5.67 7.95 0.65
CA ILE A 56 -6.26 7.82 -0.68
C ILE A 56 -6.94 6.45 -0.83
N ILE A 57 -6.27 5.38 -0.42
CA ILE A 57 -6.80 4.01 -0.51
C ILE A 57 -8.05 3.89 0.35
N TYR A 58 -7.98 4.34 1.62
CA TYR A 58 -9.13 4.36 2.52
C TYR A 58 -10.31 5.13 1.90
N GLY A 59 -10.04 6.35 1.40
CA GLY A 59 -11.07 7.18 0.76
C GLY A 59 -11.70 6.55 -0.47
N ILE A 60 -10.95 5.76 -1.24
CA ILE A 60 -11.48 5.04 -2.41
C ILE A 60 -12.32 3.84 -2.00
N LEU A 61 -11.87 3.04 -1.03
CA LEU A 61 -12.66 1.93 -0.52
C LEU A 61 -14.01 2.44 0.01
N SER A 62 -13.99 3.53 0.78
CA SER A 62 -15.18 4.21 1.27
C SER A 62 -16.04 4.77 0.13
N GLY A 63 -15.45 5.50 -0.82
CA GLY A 63 -16.17 6.12 -1.94
C GLY A 63 -16.78 5.11 -2.92
N LEU A 64 -16.24 3.90 -3.00
CA LEU A 64 -16.79 2.78 -3.76
C LEU A 64 -17.86 1.99 -2.98
N GLY A 65 -18.07 2.29 -1.71
CA GLY A 65 -19.00 1.55 -0.85
C GLY A 65 -18.54 0.14 -0.51
N ILE A 66 -17.23 -0.11 -0.51
CA ILE A 66 -16.67 -1.41 -0.14
C ILE A 66 -16.92 -1.66 1.35
N THR A 67 -17.37 -2.87 1.68
CA THR A 67 -17.66 -3.32 3.03
C THR A 67 -16.85 -4.55 3.43
N LYS A 68 -16.33 -5.31 2.45
CA LYS A 68 -15.46 -6.49 2.64
C LYS A 68 -14.28 -6.47 1.69
N VAL A 69 -13.08 -6.22 2.22
CA VAL A 69 -11.84 -6.13 1.43
C VAL A 69 -10.92 -7.32 1.69
N GLY A 70 -10.37 -7.92 0.64
CA GLY A 70 -9.24 -8.84 0.75
C GLY A 70 -7.94 -8.04 0.80
N ILE A 71 -6.99 -8.40 1.66
CA ILE A 71 -5.70 -7.70 1.73
C ILE A 71 -4.55 -8.70 1.67
N ILE A 72 -3.55 -8.37 0.85
CA ILE A 72 -2.28 -9.08 0.83
C ILE A 72 -1.19 -8.17 1.39
N VAL A 73 -0.69 -8.52 2.57
CA VAL A 73 0.46 -7.86 3.22
C VAL A 73 1.77 -8.62 2.91
N PRO A 74 2.94 -7.96 2.95
CA PRO A 74 4.21 -8.63 2.70
C PRO A 74 4.55 -9.75 3.70
N GLU A 75 4.38 -9.52 4.99
CA GLU A 75 4.76 -10.46 6.06
C GLU A 75 3.63 -10.60 7.10
N GLU A 76 3.60 -11.70 7.85
CA GLU A 76 2.50 -12.02 8.80
C GLU A 76 2.40 -11.02 9.95
N GLU A 77 3.53 -10.46 10.38
CA GLU A 77 3.59 -9.47 11.46
C GLU A 77 2.81 -8.19 11.13
N GLN A 78 2.55 -7.93 9.85
CA GLN A 78 1.83 -6.76 9.37
C GLN A 78 0.30 -6.95 9.34
N ILE A 79 -0.19 -8.16 9.66
CA ILE A 79 -1.63 -8.45 9.65
C ILE A 79 -2.36 -7.60 10.68
N CYS A 80 -1.83 -7.47 11.90
CA CYS A 80 -2.45 -6.68 12.97
C CYS A 80 -2.55 -5.20 12.61
N ASP A 81 -1.49 -4.62 12.03
CA ASP A 81 -1.46 -3.22 11.61
C ASP A 81 -2.47 -2.98 10.49
N SER A 82 -2.50 -3.85 9.48
CA SER A 82 -3.45 -3.77 8.37
C SER A 82 -4.90 -3.99 8.83
N MET A 83 -5.14 -4.85 9.82
CA MET A 83 -6.45 -5.00 10.47
C MET A 83 -6.88 -3.72 11.17
N SER A 84 -5.98 -3.06 11.89
CA SER A 84 -6.27 -1.78 12.54
C SER A 84 -6.56 -0.68 11.52
N GLN A 85 -5.84 -0.67 10.40
CA GLN A 85 -5.95 0.36 9.36
C GLN A 85 -7.22 0.24 8.52
N TYR A 86 -7.65 -0.99 8.23
CA TYR A 86 -8.77 -1.27 7.32
C TYR A 86 -9.95 -1.95 8.00
N GLY A 87 -10.05 -1.90 9.33
CA GLY A 87 -11.06 -2.59 10.13
C GLY A 87 -12.50 -2.29 9.72
N ASP A 88 -12.78 -1.05 9.31
CA ASP A 88 -14.11 -0.62 8.82
C ASP A 88 -14.58 -1.38 7.56
N PHE A 89 -13.65 -2.04 6.86
CA PHE A 89 -13.91 -2.78 5.62
C PHE A 89 -13.89 -4.31 5.82
N ASN A 90 -14.06 -4.79 7.06
CA ASN A 90 -14.10 -6.22 7.43
C ASN A 90 -13.03 -7.06 6.69
N PRO A 91 -11.73 -6.77 6.90
CA PRO A 91 -10.71 -7.23 5.98
C PRO A 91 -10.39 -8.73 6.17
N VAL A 92 -10.26 -9.45 5.05
CA VAL A 92 -9.66 -10.80 5.02
C VAL A 92 -8.21 -10.66 4.61
N ILE A 93 -7.29 -10.83 5.55
CA ILE A 93 -5.87 -10.52 5.36
C ILE A 93 -5.05 -11.82 5.22
N LYS A 94 -4.15 -11.86 4.24
CA LYS A 94 -3.19 -12.97 4.05
C LYS A 94 -1.80 -12.40 3.75
N ALA A 95 -0.74 -13.11 4.15
CA ALA A 95 0.63 -12.68 3.91
C ALA A 95 1.23 -13.34 2.66
N ALA A 96 1.84 -12.54 1.78
CA ALA A 96 2.68 -13.01 0.68
C ALA A 96 3.67 -11.92 0.26
N SER A 97 4.94 -12.14 0.56
CA SER A 97 5.99 -11.14 0.30
C SER A 97 6.17 -10.86 -1.20
N PRO A 98 6.13 -9.59 -1.65
CA PRO A 98 6.39 -9.23 -3.04
C PRO A 98 7.86 -9.37 -3.44
N TYR A 99 8.74 -9.65 -2.48
CA TYR A 99 10.19 -9.79 -2.69
C TYR A 99 10.67 -11.24 -2.71
N LYS A 100 9.76 -12.19 -2.48
CA LYS A 100 10.02 -13.64 -2.46
C LYS A 100 9.42 -14.30 -3.71
N ASP A 101 9.18 -15.61 -3.61
CA ASP A 101 8.67 -16.44 -4.70
C ASP A 101 7.26 -16.01 -5.16
N ILE A 102 7.11 -15.88 -6.48
CA ILE A 102 5.86 -15.53 -7.14
C ILE A 102 4.82 -16.65 -7.06
N GLU A 103 5.26 -17.91 -6.97
CA GLU A 103 4.33 -19.04 -6.81
C GLU A 103 3.62 -18.98 -5.46
N ASN A 104 4.31 -18.56 -4.39
CA ASN A 104 3.67 -18.31 -3.10
C ASN A 104 2.58 -17.23 -3.20
N LEU A 105 2.87 -16.11 -3.88
CA LEU A 105 1.86 -15.06 -4.10
C LEU A 105 0.63 -15.62 -4.85
N ARG A 106 0.85 -16.45 -5.88
CA ARG A 106 -0.23 -17.08 -6.63
C ARG A 106 -1.05 -18.02 -5.74
N ALA A 107 -0.42 -18.86 -4.94
CA ALA A 107 -1.08 -19.78 -4.03
C ALA A 107 -1.92 -19.03 -2.98
N VAL A 108 -1.39 -17.95 -2.40
CA VAL A 108 -2.13 -17.10 -1.46
C VAL A 108 -3.30 -16.41 -2.15
N ALA A 109 -3.10 -15.88 -3.36
CA ALA A 109 -4.18 -15.25 -4.12
C ALA A 109 -5.31 -16.23 -4.47
N GLN A 110 -5.03 -17.51 -4.72
CA GLN A 110 -6.06 -18.52 -4.98
C GLN A 110 -6.99 -18.74 -3.78
N LYS A 111 -6.49 -18.59 -2.55
CA LYS A 111 -7.31 -18.73 -1.34
C LYS A 111 -8.46 -17.72 -1.30
N PHE A 112 -8.33 -16.56 -1.96
CA PHE A 112 -9.39 -15.56 -2.04
C PHE A 112 -10.59 -15.93 -2.94
N LYS A 113 -10.53 -17.04 -3.69
CA LYS A 113 -11.67 -17.50 -4.49
C LYS A 113 -12.88 -17.86 -3.62
N GLU A 114 -12.60 -18.43 -2.45
CA GLU A 114 -13.62 -18.91 -1.50
C GLU A 114 -14.01 -17.83 -0.48
N GLU A 115 -13.31 -16.70 -0.49
CA GLU A 115 -13.56 -15.60 0.43
C GLU A 115 -14.63 -14.65 -0.11
N ASP A 116 -15.54 -14.24 0.78
CA ASP A 116 -16.57 -13.24 0.50
C ASP A 116 -16.00 -11.82 0.60
N VAL A 117 -15.12 -11.48 -0.34
CA VAL A 117 -14.55 -10.13 -0.50
C VAL A 117 -14.86 -9.56 -1.87
N GLU A 118 -15.02 -8.25 -1.93
CA GLU A 118 -15.45 -7.50 -3.13
C GLU A 118 -14.27 -7.19 -4.05
N LEU A 119 -13.10 -6.91 -3.46
CA LEU A 119 -11.83 -6.70 -4.16
C LEU A 119 -10.65 -7.07 -3.27
N ILE A 120 -9.45 -7.11 -3.86
CA ILE A 120 -8.20 -7.32 -3.14
C ILE A 120 -7.32 -6.06 -3.21
N LEU A 121 -6.79 -5.62 -2.08
CA LEU A 121 -5.73 -4.62 -1.96
C LEU A 121 -4.38 -5.33 -1.74
N THR A 122 -3.38 -5.04 -2.58
CA THR A 122 -2.00 -5.47 -2.28
C THR A 122 -1.31 -4.38 -1.46
N ASP A 123 -1.35 -4.49 -0.13
CA ASP A 123 -0.95 -3.45 0.82
C ASP A 123 0.57 -3.37 0.99
N CYS A 124 1.25 -2.98 -0.09
CA CYS A 124 2.66 -2.61 -0.12
C CYS A 124 3.01 -1.96 -1.46
N MET A 125 3.93 -1.00 -1.44
CA MET A 125 4.55 -0.47 -2.67
C MET A 125 5.49 -1.48 -3.36
N GLY A 126 5.82 -2.61 -2.73
CA GLY A 126 6.62 -3.68 -3.32
C GLY A 126 5.89 -4.42 -4.44
N PHE A 127 4.56 -4.50 -4.39
CA PHE A 127 3.78 -5.21 -5.40
C PHE A 127 3.81 -4.48 -6.74
N THR A 128 4.21 -5.22 -7.77
CA THR A 128 4.29 -4.71 -9.15
C THR A 128 2.95 -4.88 -9.88
N GLU A 129 2.79 -4.19 -11.00
CA GLU A 129 1.65 -4.39 -11.89
C GLU A 129 1.53 -5.85 -12.36
N LYS A 130 2.66 -6.51 -12.66
CA LYS A 130 2.69 -7.93 -13.03
C LYS A 130 2.16 -8.82 -11.90
N MET A 131 2.54 -8.53 -10.66
CA MET A 131 2.02 -9.23 -9.47
C MET A 131 0.53 -8.99 -9.30
N GLY A 132 0.05 -7.76 -9.48
CA GLY A 132 -1.40 -7.47 -9.47
C GLY A 132 -2.18 -8.28 -10.51
N ARG A 133 -1.66 -8.42 -11.74
CA ARG A 133 -2.26 -9.29 -12.77
C ARG A 133 -2.31 -10.75 -12.35
N ILE A 134 -1.27 -11.24 -11.66
CA ILE A 134 -1.22 -12.61 -11.13
C ILE A 134 -2.28 -12.79 -10.05
N VAL A 135 -2.36 -11.86 -9.08
CA VAL A 135 -3.38 -11.88 -8.02
C VAL A 135 -4.77 -11.88 -8.64
N LYS A 136 -5.06 -10.96 -9.57
CA LYS A 136 -6.35 -10.86 -10.27
C LYS A 136 -6.74 -12.16 -10.96
N LYS A 137 -5.80 -12.76 -11.72
CA LYS A 137 -6.05 -14.03 -12.42
C LYS A 137 -6.25 -15.20 -11.46
N ALA A 138 -5.47 -15.25 -10.38
CA ALA A 138 -5.48 -16.34 -9.43
C ALA A 138 -6.70 -16.32 -8.51
N SER A 139 -7.13 -15.14 -8.06
CA SER A 139 -8.28 -14.98 -7.16
C SER A 139 -9.62 -14.86 -7.89
N GLY A 140 -9.62 -14.39 -9.14
CA GLY A 140 -10.85 -14.02 -9.85
C GLY A 140 -11.49 -12.73 -9.35
N LYS A 141 -10.84 -11.98 -8.45
CA LYS A 141 -11.33 -10.74 -7.85
C LYS A 141 -10.68 -9.51 -8.51
N ASN A 142 -11.32 -8.35 -8.43
CA ASN A 142 -10.67 -7.08 -8.77
C ASN A 142 -9.51 -6.80 -7.81
N VAL A 143 -8.47 -6.10 -8.28
CA VAL A 143 -7.25 -5.86 -7.49
C VAL A 143 -6.83 -4.41 -7.59
N ILE A 144 -6.62 -3.77 -6.44
CA ILE A 144 -5.96 -2.47 -6.31
C ILE A 144 -4.48 -2.72 -6.01
N VAL A 145 -3.61 -2.18 -6.87
CA VAL A 145 -2.15 -2.18 -6.66
C VAL A 145 -1.71 -0.74 -6.40
N PRO A 146 -1.42 -0.34 -5.16
CA PRO A 146 -1.08 1.04 -4.79
C PRO A 146 0.05 1.63 -5.64
N ARG A 147 1.10 0.85 -5.93
CA ARG A 147 2.23 1.24 -6.79
C ARG A 147 1.81 1.67 -8.20
N VAL A 148 0.70 1.16 -8.70
CA VAL A 148 0.17 1.45 -10.05
C VAL A 148 -0.91 2.51 -9.96
N PHE A 149 -1.83 2.32 -9.02
CA PHE A 149 -2.99 3.15 -8.85
C PHE A 149 -2.63 4.60 -8.48
N ILE A 150 -1.79 4.80 -7.46
CA ILE A 150 -1.48 6.14 -6.93
C ILE A 150 -0.76 7.02 -7.98
N PRO A 151 0.30 6.57 -8.66
CA PRO A 151 0.94 7.40 -9.68
C PRO A 151 0.02 7.73 -10.86
N ASN A 152 -0.87 6.81 -11.28
CA ASN A 152 -1.82 7.08 -12.35
C ASN A 152 -2.87 8.12 -11.95
N MET A 153 -3.34 8.08 -10.70
CA MET A 153 -4.22 9.11 -10.14
C MET A 153 -3.49 10.46 -10.08
N ILE A 154 -2.24 10.50 -9.62
CA ILE A 154 -1.48 11.75 -9.58
C ILE A 154 -1.23 12.30 -10.98
N LYS A 155 -0.93 11.43 -11.95
CA LYS A 155 -0.74 11.81 -13.35
C LYS A 155 -1.99 12.47 -13.96
N SER A 156 -3.21 12.16 -13.50
CA SER A 156 -4.40 12.85 -13.98
C SER A 156 -4.59 14.25 -13.36
N LEU A 157 -3.93 14.52 -12.22
CA LEU A 157 -3.97 15.81 -11.53
C LEU A 157 -2.90 16.79 -12.01
N ILE A 158 -1.76 16.26 -12.48
CA ILE A 158 -0.61 17.06 -12.90
C ILE A 158 -0.55 17.04 -14.43
N ARG A 159 -0.63 18.22 -15.05
CA ARG A 159 -0.45 18.41 -16.50
C ARG A 159 1.01 18.30 -16.91
#